data_AF-A0A423KNF8-F1
#
_entry.id   AF-A0A423KNF8-F1
#
_cell.length_a   1.000
_cell.length_b   1.000
_cell.length_c   1.000
_cell.angle_alpha   90.00
_cell.angle_beta   90.00
_cell.angle_gamma   90.00
#
_symmetry.space_group_name_H-M   'P 1'
#
loop_
_entity.id
_entity.type
_entity.pdbx_description
1 polymer ?
#
loop_
_entity_poly.entity_id
_entity_poly.type
_entity_poly.pdbx_seq_one_letter_code
_entity_poly.pdbx_strand_id
1 'polypeptide(L)'
;MVTLEEISQLLYGAGEVMAGWQGTQDELIALAVKAFPGKAFCVVRQWILIDLTVTPDEKVKLTKLGLLPATLYAHEIVLDSKGRFQPAMWVRSNFGVSFTAGCMFETKNTVYLLHAAGQRKKASLAAAFSMSAG
;
A
#
# COMPACT_ATOMS: atom_id res chain seq x y z
N MET A 1 18.05 -7.12 -13.99
CA MET A 1 16.94 -6.60 -14.82
C MET A 1 15.68 -7.26 -14.33
N VAL A 2 14.60 -6.51 -14.08
CA VAL A 2 13.32 -7.09 -13.65
C VAL A 2 12.65 -7.71 -14.88
N THR A 3 12.17 -8.93 -14.73
CA THR A 3 11.47 -9.67 -15.78
C THR A 3 9.96 -9.43 -15.72
N LEU A 4 9.28 -9.62 -16.85
CA LEU A 4 7.82 -9.59 -16.91
C LEU A 4 7.20 -10.66 -16.01
N GLU A 5 7.86 -11.82 -15.89
CA GLU A 5 7.42 -12.91 -15.02
C GLU A 5 7.43 -12.49 -13.54
N GLU A 6 8.50 -11.84 -13.06
CA GLU A 6 8.56 -11.33 -11.69
C GLU A 6 7.44 -10.32 -11.41
N ILE A 7 7.15 -9.42 -12.35
CA ILE A 7 6.06 -8.45 -12.23
C ILE A 7 4.70 -9.16 -12.24
N SER A 8 4.52 -10.12 -13.14
CA SER A 8 3.29 -10.91 -13.24
C SER A 8 3.02 -11.70 -11.95
N GLN A 9 4.03 -12.34 -11.37
CA GLN A 9 3.90 -13.03 -10.09
C GLN A 9 3.59 -12.06 -8.94
N LEU A 10 4.21 -10.88 -8.94
CA LEU A 10 3.92 -9.84 -7.95
C LEU A 10 2.45 -9.37 -8.03
N LEU A 11 1.90 -9.17 -9.22
CA LEU A 11 0.54 -8.64 -9.36
C LEU A 11 -0.53 -9.74 -9.31
N TYR A 12 -0.33 -10.84 -10.04
CA TYR A 12 -1.34 -11.86 -10.29
C TYR A 12 -1.01 -13.22 -9.68
N GLY A 13 0.22 -13.44 -9.22
CA GLY A 13 0.60 -14.66 -8.52
C GLY A 13 -0.11 -14.81 -7.17
N ALA A 14 0.01 -15.99 -6.56
CA ALA A 14 -0.52 -16.21 -5.21
C ALA A 14 0.24 -15.36 -4.17
N GLY A 15 -0.48 -14.89 -3.15
CA GLY A 15 0.08 -14.19 -2.00
C GLY A 15 -0.59 -14.67 -0.71
N GLU A 16 -0.04 -14.29 0.44
CA GLU A 16 -0.69 -14.52 1.72
C GLU A 16 -1.96 -13.67 1.79
N VAL A 17 -3.12 -14.29 2.02
CA VAL A 17 -4.39 -13.56 2.14
C VAL A 17 -4.36 -12.73 3.42
N MET A 18 -4.62 -11.44 3.29
CA MET A 18 -4.75 -10.54 4.43
C MET A 18 -6.18 -10.04 4.57
N ALA A 19 -6.69 -10.11 5.79
CA ALA A 19 -7.91 -9.40 6.13
C ALA A 19 -7.65 -7.89 6.07
N GLY A 20 -8.39 -7.17 5.24
CA GLY A 20 -8.52 -5.71 5.34
C GLY A 20 -9.77 -5.35 6.13
N TRP A 21 -10.25 -4.13 5.94
CA TRP A 21 -11.48 -3.65 6.58
C TRP A 21 -12.72 -4.37 6.02
N GLN A 22 -13.50 -4.99 6.91
CA GLN A 22 -14.71 -5.73 6.55
C GLN A 22 -16.01 -4.93 6.74
N GLY A 23 -15.94 -3.77 7.41
CA GLY A 23 -17.09 -2.91 7.62
C GLY A 23 -17.39 -1.99 6.44
N THR A 24 -18.21 -0.98 6.70
CA THR A 24 -18.56 0.04 5.71
C THR A 24 -17.40 0.98 5.41
N GLN A 25 -17.44 1.63 4.25
CA GLN A 25 -16.43 2.62 3.89
C GLN A 25 -16.41 3.82 4.84
N ASP A 26 -17.58 4.27 5.29
CA ASP A 26 -17.69 5.45 6.16
C ASP A 26 -17.07 5.23 7.53
N GLU A 27 -17.23 4.03 8.10
CA GLU A 27 -16.56 3.66 9.36
C GLU A 27 -15.04 3.64 9.21
N LEU A 28 -14.54 3.12 8.08
CA LEU A 28 -13.11 3.10 7.77
C LEU A 28 -12.54 4.52 7.64
N ILE A 29 -13.27 5.40 6.95
CA ILE A 29 -12.90 6.81 6.80
C ILE A 29 -12.92 7.51 8.16
N ALA A 30 -13.95 7.29 8.98
CA ALA A 30 -14.04 7.88 10.32
C ALA A 30 -12.87 7.44 11.21
N LEU A 31 -12.49 6.16 11.14
CA LEU A 31 -11.32 5.63 11.85
C LEU A 31 -10.03 6.31 11.38
N ALA A 32 -9.85 6.47 10.08
CA ALA A 32 -8.68 7.13 9.49
C ALA A 32 -8.58 8.60 9.88
N VAL A 33 -9.69 9.35 9.84
CA VAL A 33 -9.73 10.76 10.24
C VAL A 33 -9.38 10.93 11.72
N LYS A 34 -9.82 9.99 12.57
CA LYS A 34 -9.47 9.98 13.99
C LYS A 34 -7.99 9.64 14.23
N ALA A 35 -7.46 8.66 13.51
CA ALA A 35 -6.08 8.19 13.68
C ALA A 35 -5.04 9.12 13.05
N PHE A 36 -5.39 9.80 11.95
CA PHE A 36 -4.51 10.66 11.17
C PHE A 36 -5.18 12.02 10.85
N PRO A 37 -5.43 12.87 11.87
CA PRO A 37 -6.15 14.13 11.67
C PRO A 37 -5.52 15.02 10.60
N GLY A 38 -6.31 15.46 9.63
CA GLY A 38 -5.88 16.36 8.55
C GLY A 38 -5.01 15.71 7.46
N LYS A 39 -4.68 14.42 7.58
CA LYS A 39 -3.90 13.71 6.55
C LYS A 39 -4.80 13.28 5.40
N ALA A 40 -4.28 13.31 4.17
CA ALA A 40 -5.01 12.79 3.02
C ALA A 40 -5.19 11.27 3.15
N PHE A 41 -6.30 10.74 2.64
CA PHE A 41 -6.53 9.31 2.59
C PHE A 41 -7.01 8.84 1.22
N CYS A 42 -6.75 7.58 0.92
CA CYS A 42 -7.23 6.92 -0.29
C CYS A 42 -7.83 5.57 0.10
N VAL A 43 -9.13 5.36 -0.16
CA VAL A 43 -9.78 4.07 0.00
C VAL A 43 -9.45 3.23 -1.22
N VAL A 44 -8.91 2.03 -0.99
CA VAL A 44 -8.47 1.14 -2.06
C VAL A 44 -9.02 -0.27 -1.88
N ARG A 45 -9.16 -0.98 -2.99
CA ARG A 45 -9.55 -2.39 -3.07
C ARG A 45 -8.54 -3.17 -3.89
N GLN A 46 -8.62 -4.49 -3.80
CA GLN A 46 -7.73 -5.41 -4.53
C GLN A 46 -6.26 -5.00 -4.30
N TRP A 47 -5.92 -4.85 -3.03
CA TRP A 47 -4.65 -4.28 -2.60
C TRP A 47 -3.65 -5.39 -2.29
N ILE A 48 -2.37 -5.05 -2.48
CA ILE A 48 -1.21 -5.90 -2.25
C ILE A 48 -0.24 -5.12 -1.37
N LEU A 49 -0.07 -5.57 -0.13
CA LEU A 49 1.02 -5.12 0.72
C LEU A 49 2.30 -5.84 0.31
N ILE A 50 3.28 -5.07 -0.17
CA ILE A 50 4.53 -5.60 -0.71
C ILE A 50 5.64 -5.36 0.30
N ASP A 51 6.08 -6.44 0.97
CA ASP A 51 7.31 -6.42 1.76
C ASP A 51 8.52 -6.40 0.82
N LEU A 52 9.38 -5.42 1.03
CA LEU A 52 10.57 -5.22 0.22
C LEU A 52 11.72 -6.07 0.76
N THR A 53 12.27 -6.89 -0.11
CA THR A 53 13.51 -7.64 0.16
C THR A 53 14.66 -6.66 0.09
N VAL A 54 15.13 -6.23 1.26
CA VAL A 54 16.23 -5.27 1.45
C VAL A 54 17.40 -5.92 2.19
N THR A 55 18.59 -5.43 1.93
CA THR A 55 19.79 -5.75 2.73
C THR A 55 19.68 -5.18 4.16
N PRO A 56 20.46 -5.70 5.12
CA PRO A 56 20.49 -5.16 6.48
C PRO A 56 20.82 -3.66 6.52
N ASP A 57 21.77 -3.20 5.70
CA ASP A 57 22.15 -1.78 5.62
C ASP A 57 21.02 -0.89 5.10
N GLU A 58 20.31 -1.33 4.05
CA GLU A 58 19.14 -0.62 3.53
C GLU A 58 18.01 -0.57 4.56
N LYS A 59 17.78 -1.69 5.28
CA LYS A 59 16.81 -1.72 6.37
C LYS A 59 17.16 -0.71 7.46
N VAL A 60 18.42 -0.61 7.87
CA VAL A 60 18.88 0.39 8.84
C VAL A 60 18.65 1.81 8.33
N LYS A 61 18.95 2.09 7.04
CA LYS A 61 18.69 3.40 6.43
C LYS A 61 17.21 3.75 6.44
N LEU A 62 16.33 2.83 6.05
CA LEU A 62 14.88 3.04 6.05
C LEU A 62 14.36 3.30 7.47
N THR A 63 14.78 2.49 8.45
CA THR A 63 14.39 2.69 9.85
C THR A 63 14.83 4.05 10.39
N LYS A 64 16.06 4.50 10.07
CA LYS A 64 16.55 5.84 10.45
C LYS A 64 15.72 6.98 9.84
N LEU A 65 15.10 6.75 8.69
CA LEU A 65 14.19 7.68 8.02
C LEU A 65 12.74 7.54 8.51
N GLY A 66 12.46 6.64 9.46
CA GLY A 66 11.10 6.34 9.91
C GLY A 66 10.24 5.65 8.84
N LEU A 67 10.87 4.91 7.92
CA LEU A 67 10.21 4.21 6.83
C LEU A 67 10.20 2.70 7.07
N LEU A 68 9.12 2.07 6.65
CA LEU A 68 9.00 0.62 6.53
C LEU A 68 9.66 0.14 5.23
N PRO A 69 10.30 -1.03 5.22
CA PRO A 69 10.67 -1.73 4.00
C PRO A 69 9.44 -2.37 3.36
N ALA A 70 8.42 -1.57 3.07
CA ALA A 70 7.17 -2.00 2.48
C ALA A 70 6.58 -0.90 1.59
N THR A 71 5.85 -1.30 0.57
CA THR A 71 5.04 -0.43 -0.28
C THR A 71 3.68 -1.07 -0.53
N LEU A 72 2.72 -0.30 -1.01
CA LEU A 72 1.38 -0.77 -1.32
C LEU A 72 1.12 -0.62 -2.81
N TYR A 73 0.55 -1.65 -3.40
CA TYR A 73 -0.09 -1.58 -4.70
C TYR A 73 -1.60 -1.82 -4.54
N ALA A 74 -2.43 -1.13 -5.29
CA ALA A 74 -3.85 -1.43 -5.36
C ALA A 74 -4.32 -1.35 -6.81
N HIS A 75 -5.07 -2.37 -7.24
CA HIS A 75 -5.67 -2.37 -8.57
C HIS A 75 -6.81 -1.35 -8.71
N GLU A 76 -7.39 -0.92 -7.58
CA GLU A 76 -8.57 -0.07 -7.59
C GLU A 76 -8.51 0.98 -6.48
N ILE A 77 -8.57 2.25 -6.89
CA ILE A 77 -8.95 3.38 -6.05
C ILE A 77 -10.47 3.47 -6.03
N VAL A 78 -11.04 3.46 -4.83
CA VAL A 78 -12.47 3.69 -4.61
C VAL A 78 -12.74 5.17 -4.39
N LEU A 79 -11.90 5.83 -3.58
CA LEU A 79 -12.04 7.24 -3.22
C LEU A 79 -10.67 7.83 -2.85
N ASP A 80 -10.31 8.98 -3.42
CA ASP A 80 -9.17 9.80 -2.96
C ASP A 80 -9.68 11.10 -2.34
N SER A 81 -9.31 11.35 -1.08
CA SER A 81 -9.80 12.52 -0.33
C SER A 81 -9.35 13.87 -0.91
N LYS A 82 -8.35 13.87 -1.80
CA LYS A 82 -7.82 15.06 -2.47
C LYS A 82 -8.18 15.13 -3.96
N GLY A 83 -8.96 14.18 -4.48
CA GLY A 83 -9.33 14.13 -5.90
C GLY A 83 -8.14 14.04 -6.86
N ARG A 84 -6.99 13.53 -6.40
CA ARG A 84 -5.79 13.35 -7.24
C ARG A 84 -5.97 12.22 -8.24
N PHE A 85 -6.82 11.26 -7.89
CA PHE A 85 -7.06 10.06 -8.65
C PHE A 85 -8.56 9.89 -8.92
N GLN A 86 -8.89 9.48 -10.14
CA GLN A 86 -10.22 9.04 -10.49
C GLN A 86 -10.48 7.63 -9.92
N PRO A 87 -11.74 7.32 -9.53
CA PRO A 87 -12.14 5.97 -9.18
C PRO A 87 -11.79 4.94 -10.27
N ALA A 88 -11.58 3.69 -9.87
CA ALA A 88 -11.17 2.56 -10.72
C ALA A 88 -9.76 2.66 -11.35
N MET A 89 -8.98 3.71 -11.08
CA MET A 89 -7.56 3.71 -11.40
C MET A 89 -6.76 2.86 -10.39
N TRP A 90 -5.60 2.38 -10.81
CA TRP A 90 -4.65 1.71 -9.92
C TRP A 90 -3.72 2.73 -9.24
N VAL A 91 -3.06 2.31 -8.17
CA VAL A 91 -2.03 3.13 -7.52
C VAL A 91 -0.95 2.27 -6.92
N ARG A 92 0.26 2.82 -6.91
CA ARG A 92 1.40 2.29 -6.21
C ARG A 92 1.96 3.38 -5.31
N SER A 93 2.05 3.09 -4.03
CA SER A 93 2.55 4.03 -3.05
C SER A 93 4.08 4.15 -3.11
N ASN A 94 4.62 5.11 -2.38
CA ASN A 94 6.03 5.07 -1.99
C ASN A 94 6.23 4.11 -0.80
N PHE A 95 7.39 4.16 -0.13
CA PHE A 95 7.62 3.48 1.14
C PHE A 95 6.58 3.88 2.20
N GLY A 96 6.15 2.88 2.97
CA GLY A 96 5.32 3.08 4.14
C GLY A 96 6.08 3.78 5.27
N VAL A 97 5.34 4.44 6.15
CA VAL A 97 5.78 4.99 7.44
C VAL A 97 5.27 4.07 8.55
N SER A 98 4.01 3.65 8.46
CA SER A 98 3.41 2.72 9.42
C SER A 98 2.35 1.85 8.74
N PHE A 99 2.05 0.71 9.35
CA PHE A 99 0.91 -0.12 9.00
C PHE A 99 0.15 -0.45 10.28
N THR A 100 -1.07 0.07 10.42
CA THR A 100 -1.82 0.05 11.68
C THR A 100 -3.20 -0.56 11.50
N ALA A 101 -3.69 -1.19 12.58
CA ALA A 101 -5.01 -1.82 12.67
C ALA A 101 -5.33 -2.83 11.55
N GLY A 102 -4.32 -3.38 10.87
CA GLY A 102 -4.48 -4.31 9.74
C GLY A 102 -5.13 -3.71 8.48
N CYS A 103 -5.50 -2.43 8.47
CA CYS A 103 -6.27 -1.82 7.39
C CYS A 103 -5.84 -0.40 6.99
N MET A 104 -4.81 0.16 7.64
CA MET A 104 -4.32 1.50 7.35
C MET A 104 -2.82 1.45 7.04
N PHE A 105 -2.47 1.67 5.78
CA PHE A 105 -1.08 1.77 5.33
C PHE A 105 -0.70 3.24 5.13
N GLU A 106 0.09 3.77 6.06
CA GLU A 106 0.49 5.16 6.06
C GLU A 106 1.75 5.37 5.21
N THR A 107 1.74 6.40 4.37
CA THR A 107 2.95 6.99 3.78
C THR A 107 3.15 8.40 4.34
N LYS A 108 4.22 9.09 3.92
CA LYS A 108 4.50 10.47 4.36
C LYS A 108 3.29 11.41 4.20
N ASN A 109 2.57 11.33 3.08
CA ASN A 109 1.53 12.30 2.72
C ASN A 109 0.12 11.73 2.65
N THR A 110 -0.04 10.40 2.67
CA THR A 110 -1.34 9.75 2.42
C THR A 110 -1.45 8.46 3.19
N VAL A 111 -2.63 8.20 3.77
CA VAL A 111 -2.99 6.92 4.37
C VAL A 111 -3.87 6.15 3.40
N TYR A 112 -3.44 4.96 3.02
CA TYR A 112 -4.24 4.06 2.19
C TYR A 112 -5.10 3.18 3.10
N LEU A 113 -6.40 3.23 2.86
CA LEU A 113 -7.42 2.54 3.63
C LEU A 113 -7.80 1.27 2.88
N LEU A 114 -7.42 0.13 3.44
CA LEU A 114 -7.48 -1.17 2.80
C LEU A 114 -8.89 -1.76 2.98
N HIS A 115 -9.76 -1.54 1.99
CA HIS A 115 -11.13 -2.05 2.00
C HIS A 115 -11.20 -3.46 1.42
N ALA A 116 -11.93 -4.34 2.09
CA ALA A 116 -12.01 -5.78 1.81
C ALA A 116 -10.65 -6.51 1.94
N ALA A 117 -10.66 -7.82 1.72
CA ALA A 117 -9.44 -8.64 1.75
C ALA A 117 -8.47 -8.26 0.63
N GLY A 118 -7.18 -8.42 0.92
CA GLY A 118 -6.09 -8.23 -0.03
C GLY A 118 -5.02 -9.30 0.13
N GLN A 119 -3.82 -9.00 -0.35
CA GLN A 119 -2.71 -9.94 -0.31
C GLN A 119 -1.45 -9.31 0.28
N ARG A 120 -0.59 -10.14 0.87
CA ARG A 120 0.78 -9.80 1.23
C ARG A 120 1.74 -10.59 0.37
N LYS A 121 2.74 -9.91 -0.17
CA LYS A 121 3.76 -10.51 -1.04
C LYS A 121 5.14 -9.94 -0.73
N LYS A 122 6.17 -10.66 -1.16
CA LYS A 122 7.56 -10.19 -1.11
C LYS A 122 8.04 -9.87 -2.51
N ALA A 123 8.79 -8.77 -2.65
CA ALA A 123 9.43 -8.42 -3.91
C ALA A 123 10.75 -7.68 -3.68
N SER A 124 11.61 -7.63 -4.70
CA SER A 124 12.76 -6.72 -4.70
C SER A 124 12.31 -5.27 -4.88
N LEU A 125 13.17 -4.31 -4.49
CA LEU A 125 12.91 -2.88 -4.78
C LEU A 125 12.70 -2.64 -6.26
N ALA A 126 13.52 -3.27 -7.11
CA ALA A 126 13.42 -3.10 -8.55
C ALA A 126 12.06 -3.56 -9.07
N ALA A 127 11.56 -4.73 -8.63
CA ALA A 127 10.27 -5.24 -9.06
C ALA A 127 9.11 -4.36 -8.54
N ALA A 128 9.13 -4.03 -7.24
CA ALA A 128 8.09 -3.23 -6.60
C ALA A 128 8.02 -1.77 -7.09
N PHE A 129 9.10 -1.23 -7.66
CA PHE A 129 9.16 0.12 -8.21
C PHE A 129 9.32 0.15 -9.74
N SER A 130 9.18 -0.99 -10.41
CA SER A 130 9.23 -1.09 -11.88
C SER A 130 8.04 -0.40 -12.56
N MET A 131 6.91 -0.29 -11.85
CA MET A 131 5.74 0.45 -12.28
C MET A 131 5.87 1.92 -11.84
N SER A 132 5.46 2.85 -12.69
CA SER A 132 5.38 4.28 -12.32
C SER A 132 4.51 4.45 -11.07
N ALA A 133 4.84 5.39 -10.19
CA ALA A 133 3.84 5.84 -9.23
C ALA A 133 2.74 6.57 -10.02
N GLY A 134 1.47 6.25 -9.72
CA GLY A 134 0.33 7.03 -10.22
C GLY A 134 0.37 8.44 -9.66
#